data_AF-A0A9P5G3M1-F1
#
_entry.id   AF-A0A9P5G3M1-F1
#
_cell.length_a   1.000
_cell.length_b   1.000
_cell.length_c   1.000
_cell.angle_alpha   90.00
_cell.angle_beta   90.00
_cell.angle_gamma   90.00
#
_symmetry.space_group_name_H-M   'P 1'
#
loop_
_entity.id
_entity.type
_entity.pdbx_description
1 polymer ?
#
loop_
_entity_poly.entity_id
_entity_poly.type
_entity_poly.pdbx_seq_one_letter_code
_entity_poly.pdbx_strand_id
1 'polypeptide(L)'
;MKTLCRLPDSCLDQNLTKADLQTTKFWQQYCNVLINALSSYTGSDIRLIKETAKQLWQEFIDPVVKGKFEVEEFLSIYRENQELFTSERAVTDKLISSSFTNSVQSAKKSSTDGARSTTVTTISKSQGSINELPLQSKYIICAAYLASYNPPRFDIRFFSRAKEARAKRRDTGRRKMLKINPRLLAAPAFDLERMLAILHAIAPSTSTGMFTDEPEKAFPSNVDIGAQIATLTELRLITRTSSSDPLDSRTRWRINASWNLVEKISKEIGIDLYEFLME
;
A
#
# COMPACT_ATOMS: atom_id res chain seq x y z
N MET A 1 28.11 -4.31 -27.06
CA MET A 1 27.96 -5.06 -25.79
C MET A 1 29.10 -4.80 -24.77
N LYS A 2 30.01 -3.82 -24.98
CA LYS A 2 31.18 -3.56 -24.10
C LYS A 2 30.91 -2.64 -22.89
N THR A 3 29.65 -2.29 -22.60
CA THR A 3 29.28 -1.30 -21.57
C THR A 3 28.36 -1.85 -20.49
N LEU A 4 28.12 -3.17 -20.45
CA LEU A 4 27.36 -3.76 -19.35
C LEU A 4 28.34 -4.32 -18.32
N CYS A 5 28.37 -3.64 -17.17
CA CYS A 5 28.83 -4.15 -15.88
C CYS A 5 30.33 -4.42 -15.77
N ARG A 6 31.16 -3.40 -16.03
CA ARG A 6 32.54 -3.39 -15.53
C ARG A 6 32.56 -2.96 -14.06
N LEU A 7 33.38 -3.63 -13.26
CA LEU A 7 33.80 -3.12 -11.95
C LEU A 7 34.52 -1.78 -12.18
N PRO A 8 34.38 -0.80 -11.27
CA PRO A 8 35.13 0.45 -11.39
C PRO A 8 36.64 0.17 -11.35
N ASP A 9 37.39 0.89 -12.20
CA ASP A 9 38.84 0.70 -12.41
C ASP A 9 39.67 0.94 -11.12
N SER A 10 39.07 1.52 -10.08
CA SER A 10 39.65 1.72 -8.75
C SER A 10 39.84 0.44 -7.93
N CYS A 11 39.19 -0.66 -8.32
CA CYS A 11 39.20 -1.93 -7.56
C CYS A 11 39.99 -3.03 -8.29
N LEU A 12 40.65 -2.71 -9.40
CA LEU A 12 41.31 -3.68 -10.27
C LEU A 12 42.84 -3.62 -10.12
N ASP A 13 43.48 -4.78 -10.23
CA ASP A 13 44.93 -4.90 -10.26
C ASP A 13 45.55 -4.13 -11.44
N GLN A 14 46.78 -3.62 -11.26
CA GLN A 14 47.51 -2.81 -12.26
C GLN A 14 47.81 -3.57 -13.57
N ASN A 15 47.61 -4.89 -13.62
CA ASN A 15 47.79 -5.71 -14.82
C ASN A 15 46.46 -5.87 -15.58
N LEU A 16 46.32 -5.13 -16.68
CA LEU A 16 45.10 -5.05 -17.51
C LEU A 16 44.51 -6.43 -17.87
N THR A 17 45.34 -7.41 -18.23
CA THR A 17 44.92 -8.76 -18.61
C THR A 17 44.39 -9.60 -17.45
N LYS A 18 44.93 -9.38 -16.23
CA LYS A 18 44.47 -10.08 -15.02
C LYS A 18 43.19 -9.45 -14.48
N ALA A 19 43.09 -8.12 -14.54
CA ALA A 19 41.91 -7.34 -14.18
C ALA A 19 40.67 -7.71 -15.03
N ASP A 20 40.84 -7.85 -16.35
CA ASP A 20 39.74 -8.27 -17.25
C ASP A 20 39.25 -9.70 -16.91
N LEU A 21 40.16 -10.60 -16.53
CA LEU A 21 39.82 -11.96 -16.16
C LEU A 21 39.10 -12.03 -14.81
N GLN A 22 39.57 -11.28 -13.80
CA GLN A 22 38.91 -11.16 -12.50
C GLN A 22 37.49 -10.58 -12.66
N THR A 23 37.34 -9.53 -13.47
CA THR A 23 36.02 -8.91 -13.75
C THR A 23 35.06 -9.90 -14.40
N THR A 24 35.53 -10.68 -15.38
CA THR A 24 34.70 -11.66 -16.07
C THR A 24 34.26 -12.79 -15.13
N LYS A 25 35.17 -13.29 -14.29
CA LYS A 25 34.86 -14.33 -13.29
C LYS A 25 33.88 -13.84 -12.25
N PHE A 26 34.07 -12.63 -11.74
CA PHE A 26 33.19 -12.00 -10.75
C PHE A 26 31.77 -11.81 -11.32
N TRP A 27 31.66 -11.30 -12.55
CA TRP A 27 30.37 -11.15 -13.22
C TRP A 27 29.67 -12.49 -13.49
N GLN A 28 30.42 -13.53 -13.87
CA GLN A 28 29.87 -14.88 -14.02
C GLN A 28 29.32 -15.45 -12.70
N GLN A 29 30.07 -15.27 -11.60
CA GLN A 29 29.62 -15.68 -10.26
C GLN A 29 28.35 -14.92 -9.84
N TYR A 30 28.33 -13.60 -10.07
CA TYR A 30 27.15 -12.77 -9.84
C TYR A 30 25.94 -13.23 -10.64
N CYS A 31 26.08 -13.48 -11.95
CA CYS A 31 24.99 -13.96 -12.78
C CYS A 31 24.48 -15.34 -12.35
N ASN A 32 25.37 -16.27 -11.96
CA ASN A 32 24.97 -17.59 -11.48
C ASN A 32 24.14 -17.49 -10.19
N VAL A 33 24.60 -16.66 -9.24
CA VAL A 33 23.86 -16.42 -7.99
C VAL A 33 22.51 -15.77 -8.27
N LEU A 34 22.49 -14.74 -9.12
CA LEU A 34 21.27 -14.04 -9.49
C LEU A 34 20.25 -14.97 -10.16
N ILE A 35 20.68 -15.79 -11.12
CA ILE A 35 19.80 -16.74 -11.80
C ILE A 35 19.29 -17.78 -10.79
N ASN A 36 20.16 -18.34 -9.94
CA ASN A 36 19.71 -19.33 -8.94
C ASN A 36 18.69 -18.73 -7.96
N ALA A 37 18.93 -17.51 -7.49
CA ALA A 37 18.04 -16.84 -6.53
C ALA A 37 16.72 -16.38 -7.17
N LEU A 38 16.76 -15.83 -8.38
CA LEU A 38 15.59 -15.24 -9.03
C LEU A 38 14.85 -16.21 -9.97
N SER A 39 15.38 -17.41 -10.24
CA SER A 39 14.77 -18.39 -11.17
C SER A 39 13.32 -18.74 -10.81
N SER A 40 12.98 -18.78 -9.52
CA SER A 40 11.61 -19.02 -9.04
C SER A 40 10.64 -17.89 -9.38
N TYR A 41 11.13 -16.65 -9.51
CA TYR A 41 10.32 -15.46 -9.75
C TYR A 41 10.27 -15.08 -11.23
N THR A 42 11.40 -15.13 -11.94
CA THR A 42 11.50 -14.69 -13.34
C THR A 42 11.17 -15.82 -14.33
N GLY A 43 11.18 -17.07 -13.87
CA GLY A 43 11.09 -18.24 -14.74
C GLY A 43 12.16 -18.17 -15.84
N SER A 44 11.72 -18.34 -17.10
CA SER A 44 12.60 -18.36 -18.29
C SER A 44 12.71 -17.01 -19.01
N ASP A 45 12.19 -15.91 -18.47
CA ASP A 45 12.23 -14.62 -19.15
C ASP A 45 13.61 -13.96 -19.04
N ILE A 46 14.40 -14.11 -20.10
CA ILE A 46 15.74 -13.54 -20.23
C ILE A 46 15.76 -12.01 -20.20
N ARG A 47 14.69 -11.35 -20.64
CA ARG A 47 14.64 -9.87 -20.68
C ARG A 47 14.52 -9.32 -19.26
N LEU A 48 13.62 -9.91 -18.48
CA LEU A 48 13.44 -9.57 -17.08
C LEU A 48 14.73 -9.81 -16.29
N ILE A 49 15.36 -10.99 -16.43
CA ILE A 49 16.65 -11.30 -15.78
C ILE A 49 17.73 -10.26 -16.14
N LYS A 50 17.78 -9.83 -17.40
CA LYS A 50 18.76 -8.83 -17.85
C LYS A 50 18.50 -7.46 -17.25
N GLU A 51 17.25 -7.06 -17.09
CA GLU A 51 16.87 -5.78 -16.50
C GLU A 51 17.11 -5.76 -14.99
N THR A 52 16.69 -6.82 -14.28
CA THR A 52 16.92 -6.97 -12.84
C THR A 52 18.41 -7.06 -12.52
N ALA A 53 19.20 -7.80 -13.32
CA ALA A 53 20.65 -7.86 -13.17
C ALA A 53 21.30 -6.49 -13.31
N LYS A 54 20.85 -5.62 -14.22
CA LYS A 54 21.39 -4.25 -14.31
C LYS A 54 21.01 -3.37 -13.12
N GLN A 55 19.81 -3.56 -12.58
CA GLN A 55 19.32 -2.78 -11.46
C GLN A 55 20.02 -3.15 -10.15
N LEU A 56 20.08 -4.45 -9.86
CA LEU A 56 20.76 -5.00 -8.69
C LEU A 56 22.26 -4.76 -8.72
N TRP A 57 22.87 -4.67 -9.91
CA TRP A 57 24.31 -4.49 -10.04
C TRP A 57 24.83 -3.25 -9.33
N GLN A 58 24.11 -2.13 -9.39
CA GLN A 58 24.54 -0.88 -8.74
C GLN A 58 24.55 -1.02 -7.21
N GLU A 59 23.49 -1.59 -6.64
CA GLU A 59 23.39 -1.82 -5.19
C GLU A 59 24.38 -2.91 -4.71
N PHE A 60 24.71 -3.87 -5.56
CA PHE A 60 25.65 -4.94 -5.23
C PHE A 60 27.11 -4.47 -5.19
N ILE A 61 27.52 -3.54 -6.07
CA ILE A 61 28.90 -3.02 -6.12
C ILE A 61 29.13 -1.92 -5.07
N ASP A 62 28.09 -1.22 -4.62
CA ASP A 62 28.17 -0.17 -3.61
C ASP A 62 29.16 -0.42 -2.44
N PRO A 63 29.19 -1.60 -1.78
CA PRO A 63 30.17 -1.90 -0.73
C PRO A 63 31.61 -2.08 -1.25
N VAL A 64 31.79 -2.56 -2.48
CA VAL A 64 33.10 -2.69 -3.16
C VAL A 64 33.64 -1.31 -3.53
N VAL A 65 32.80 -0.40 -4.04
CA VAL A 65 33.19 1.00 -4.35
C VAL A 65 33.62 1.74 -3.10
N LYS A 66 32.96 1.47 -1.96
CA LYS A 66 33.29 2.06 -0.66
C LYS A 66 34.57 1.47 -0.05
N GLY A 67 35.22 0.51 -0.71
CA GLY A 67 36.48 -0.11 -0.28
C GLY A 67 36.33 -1.00 0.95
N LYS A 68 35.11 -1.49 1.25
CA LYS A 68 34.88 -2.35 2.43
C LYS A 68 35.32 -3.80 2.21
N PHE A 69 35.28 -4.28 0.97
CA PHE A 69 35.62 -5.65 0.60
C PHE A 69 36.47 -5.65 -0.67
N GLU A 70 37.37 -6.62 -0.77
CA GLU A 70 38.15 -6.89 -1.97
C GLU A 70 37.33 -7.66 -3.01
N VAL A 71 37.71 -7.57 -4.29
CA VAL A 71 37.02 -8.26 -5.40
C VAL A 71 37.07 -9.79 -5.27
N GLU A 72 38.05 -10.32 -4.54
CA GLU A 72 38.21 -11.76 -4.31
C GLU A 72 37.23 -12.30 -3.25
N GLU A 73 36.71 -11.46 -2.36
CA GLU A 73 35.83 -11.87 -1.26
C GLU A 73 34.35 -11.87 -1.65
N PHE A 74 34.02 -12.51 -2.77
CA PHE A 74 32.67 -12.54 -3.35
C PHE A 74 31.59 -13.01 -2.36
N LEU A 75 31.91 -13.99 -1.52
CA LEU A 75 30.96 -14.56 -0.55
C LEU A 75 30.58 -13.57 0.57
N SER A 76 31.50 -12.71 0.99
CA SER A 76 31.24 -11.71 2.04
C SER A 76 30.40 -10.56 1.50
N ILE A 77 30.65 -10.14 0.25
CA ILE A 77 29.81 -9.18 -0.48
C ILE A 77 28.39 -9.75 -0.66
N TYR A 78 28.28 -11.03 -1.00
CA TYR A 78 26.99 -11.69 -1.15
C TYR A 78 26.20 -11.76 0.16
N ARG A 79 26.86 -12.06 1.30
CA ARG A 79 26.19 -12.12 2.61
C ARG A 79 25.61 -10.77 3.04
N GLU A 80 26.36 -9.68 2.85
CA GLU A 80 25.89 -8.33 3.15
C GLU A 80 24.67 -7.95 2.28
N ASN A 81 24.70 -8.34 1.01
CA ASN A 81 23.67 -7.99 0.03
C ASN A 81 22.61 -9.10 -0.14
N GLN A 82 22.54 -10.09 0.74
CA GLN A 82 21.66 -11.26 0.58
C GLN A 82 20.17 -10.85 0.61
N GLU A 83 19.84 -9.80 1.35
CA GLU A 83 18.48 -9.25 1.40
C GLU A 83 18.00 -8.77 0.03
N LEU A 84 18.90 -8.28 -0.82
CA LEU A 84 18.56 -7.82 -2.17
C LEU A 84 18.07 -8.96 -3.05
N PHE A 85 18.71 -10.14 -2.95
CA PHE A 85 18.35 -11.33 -3.71
C PHE A 85 17.19 -12.12 -3.10
N THR A 86 16.91 -11.92 -1.82
CA THR A 86 15.76 -12.56 -1.13
C THR A 86 14.48 -11.77 -1.36
N SER A 87 14.59 -10.45 -1.56
CA SER A 87 13.43 -9.58 -1.71
C SER A 87 12.85 -9.61 -3.13
N GLU A 88 11.53 -9.69 -3.23
CA GLU A 88 10.77 -9.52 -4.49
C GLU A 88 10.96 -8.13 -5.11
N ARG A 89 11.54 -7.18 -4.36
CA ARG A 89 11.83 -5.80 -4.79
C ARG A 89 12.74 -5.73 -6.01
N ALA A 90 13.60 -6.73 -6.18
CA ALA A 90 14.50 -6.80 -7.32
C ALA A 90 13.77 -7.07 -8.65
N VAL A 91 12.62 -7.76 -8.57
CA VAL A 91 11.84 -8.24 -9.73
C VAL A 91 10.65 -7.34 -10.01
N THR A 92 10.11 -6.68 -8.97
CA THR A 92 8.99 -5.75 -9.11
C THR A 92 9.40 -4.45 -9.80
N ASP A 93 8.51 -3.93 -10.65
CA ASP A 93 8.71 -2.69 -11.39
C ASP A 93 9.03 -1.51 -10.45
N LYS A 94 9.95 -0.63 -10.87
CA LYS A 94 10.32 0.60 -10.14
C LYS A 94 9.10 1.48 -9.83
N LEU A 95 8.01 1.36 -10.58
CA LEU A 95 6.74 2.03 -10.27
C LEU A 95 6.15 1.60 -8.91
N ILE A 96 6.35 0.34 -8.52
CA ILE A 96 5.88 -0.20 -7.23
C ILE A 96 6.95 0.04 -6.14
N SER A 97 8.24 -0.04 -6.50
CA SER A 97 9.35 0.06 -5.55
C SER A 97 9.71 1.50 -5.15
N SER A 98 9.62 2.49 -6.06
CA SER A 98 9.79 3.92 -5.76
C SER A 98 8.81 4.43 -4.70
N SER A 99 7.68 3.75 -4.58
CA SER A 99 6.66 3.99 -3.56
C SER A 99 7.07 3.54 -2.16
N PHE A 100 8.00 2.59 -2.03
CA PHE A 100 8.49 2.09 -0.74
C PHE A 100 9.79 2.77 -0.30
N THR A 101 10.68 3.15 -1.22
CA THR A 101 11.98 3.77 -0.88
C THR A 101 11.85 5.24 -0.45
N ASN A 102 10.85 5.95 -0.95
CA ASN A 102 10.59 7.34 -0.57
C ASN A 102 10.08 7.50 0.88
N SER A 103 9.52 6.45 1.50
CA SER A 103 9.09 6.50 2.91
C SER A 103 10.27 6.37 3.89
N VAL A 104 11.34 5.67 3.50
CA VAL A 104 12.52 5.44 4.36
C VAL A 104 13.53 6.60 4.25
N GLN A 105 13.62 7.26 3.09
CA GLN A 105 14.55 8.38 2.90
C GLN A 105 13.99 9.75 3.36
N SER A 106 12.67 9.92 3.45
CA SER A 106 12.06 11.17 3.94
C SER A 106 12.18 11.37 5.45
N ALA A 107 12.59 10.35 6.23
CA ALA A 107 12.79 10.46 7.67
C ALA A 107 14.20 10.96 8.08
N LYS A 108 15.13 11.16 7.14
CA LYS A 108 16.55 11.46 7.47
C LYS A 108 17.15 12.74 6.88
N LYS A 109 16.39 13.58 6.17
CA LYS A 109 16.91 14.87 5.68
C LYS A 109 15.85 15.98 5.76
N SER A 110 15.72 16.57 6.94
CA SER A 110 15.16 17.90 7.13
C SER A 110 16.13 18.75 7.95
N SER A 111 16.99 19.48 7.24
CA SER A 111 17.53 20.76 7.73
C SER A 111 18.14 21.56 6.57
N THR A 112 17.66 22.81 6.49
CA THR A 112 18.25 24.04 5.93
C THR A 112 18.20 24.32 4.41
N ASP A 113 17.32 25.29 4.11
CA ASP A 113 17.47 26.51 3.29
C ASP A 113 17.43 26.48 1.74
N GLY A 114 16.24 26.85 1.23
CA GLY A 114 16.02 28.13 0.54
C GLY A 114 16.68 28.38 -0.82
N ALA A 115 16.04 27.97 -1.92
CA ALA A 115 16.07 28.72 -3.18
C ALA A 115 14.95 28.28 -4.15
N ARG A 116 14.30 29.30 -4.71
CA ARG A 116 13.21 29.29 -5.71
C ARG A 116 13.58 28.53 -6.98
N SER A 117 12.81 27.50 -7.34
CA SER A 117 12.79 26.95 -8.71
C SER A 117 11.41 26.46 -9.11
N THR A 118 10.88 27.08 -10.17
CA THR A 118 9.67 26.70 -10.89
C THR A 118 9.99 25.51 -11.80
N THR A 119 9.60 24.30 -11.39
CA THR A 119 9.65 23.12 -12.27
C THR A 119 8.47 22.21 -11.99
N VAL A 120 7.60 22.14 -13.00
CA VAL A 120 6.58 21.11 -13.30
C VAL A 120 6.54 19.95 -12.31
N THR A 121 5.51 19.94 -11.46
CA THR A 121 5.18 18.85 -10.53
C THR A 121 4.80 17.60 -11.32
N THR A 122 5.78 16.76 -11.64
CA THR A 122 5.55 15.38 -12.06
C THR A 122 5.03 14.59 -10.86
N ILE A 123 3.72 14.51 -10.83
CA ILE A 123 2.83 13.70 -10.00
C ILE A 123 3.51 12.43 -9.44
N SER A 124 3.86 12.51 -8.15
CA SER A 124 4.28 11.40 -7.29
C SER A 124 3.08 10.52 -6.92
N LYS A 125 2.53 9.76 -7.87
CA LYS A 125 1.42 8.81 -7.62
C LYS A 125 1.97 7.44 -7.27
N SER A 126 1.92 7.07 -5.98
CA SER A 126 1.33 5.77 -5.56
C SER A 126 1.40 5.43 -4.07
N GLN A 127 2.06 6.18 -3.18
CA GLN A 127 1.91 5.97 -1.72
C GLN A 127 1.72 7.25 -0.88
N GLY A 128 1.98 8.44 -1.42
CA GLY A 128 1.64 9.72 -0.74
C GLY A 128 0.16 10.09 -0.82
N SER A 129 -0.56 9.61 -1.84
CA SER A 129 -1.90 10.10 -2.16
C SER A 129 -3.02 9.61 -1.24
N ILE A 130 -2.81 8.52 -0.48
CA ILE A 130 -3.85 8.00 0.43
C ILE A 130 -3.78 8.71 1.79
N ASN A 131 -2.57 9.01 2.26
CA ASN A 131 -2.37 9.79 3.49
C ASN A 131 -2.92 11.22 3.34
N GLU A 132 -2.90 11.77 2.12
CA GLU A 132 -3.45 13.09 1.79
C GLU A 132 -4.98 13.14 1.64
N LEU A 133 -5.70 12.02 1.79
CA LEU A 133 -7.16 12.04 1.68
C LEU A 133 -7.78 12.88 2.83
N PRO A 134 -8.82 13.67 2.55
CA PRO A 134 -9.57 14.37 3.58
C PRO A 134 -10.12 13.39 4.63
N LEU A 135 -10.16 13.81 5.89
CA LEU A 135 -10.63 12.99 7.02
C LEU A 135 -11.97 12.32 6.74
N GLN A 136 -12.92 13.07 6.19
CA GLN A 136 -14.25 12.60 5.88
C GLN A 136 -14.26 11.52 4.76
N SER A 137 -13.38 11.65 3.76
CA SER A 137 -13.21 10.63 2.72
C SER A 137 -12.64 9.33 3.29
N LYS A 138 -11.73 9.42 4.27
CA LYS A 138 -11.19 8.25 4.99
C LYS A 138 -12.30 7.51 5.75
N TYR A 139 -13.17 8.22 6.46
CA TYR A 139 -14.35 7.62 7.10
C TYR A 139 -15.33 6.98 6.09
N ILE A 140 -15.56 7.62 4.94
CA ILE A 140 -16.42 7.07 3.87
C ILE A 140 -15.84 5.74 3.35
N ILE A 141 -14.53 5.66 3.15
CA ILE A 141 -13.87 4.41 2.71
C ILE A 141 -14.05 3.30 3.75
N CYS A 142 -13.85 3.59 5.04
CA CYS A 142 -14.07 2.63 6.12
C CYS A 142 -15.54 2.17 6.19
N ALA A 143 -16.50 3.10 6.10
CA ALA A 143 -17.93 2.79 6.10
C ALA A 143 -18.34 1.95 4.89
N ALA A 144 -17.83 2.28 3.69
CA ALA A 144 -18.08 1.52 2.46
C ALA A 144 -17.50 0.10 2.54
N TYR A 145 -16.32 -0.06 3.12
CA TYR A 145 -15.73 -1.38 3.36
C TYR A 145 -16.60 -2.21 4.31
N LEU A 146 -17.02 -1.63 5.44
CA LEU A 146 -17.91 -2.29 6.40
C LEU A 146 -19.26 -2.64 5.76
N ALA A 147 -19.85 -1.74 4.99
CA ALA A 147 -21.09 -1.98 4.25
C ALA A 147 -20.92 -3.14 3.26
N SER A 148 -19.79 -3.25 2.58
CA SER A 148 -19.58 -4.37 1.66
C SER A 148 -19.45 -5.70 2.42
N TYR A 149 -18.50 -5.83 3.35
CA TYR A 149 -18.18 -7.14 3.93
C TYR A 149 -19.17 -7.61 5.01
N ASN A 150 -19.89 -6.70 5.67
CA ASN A 150 -20.91 -7.10 6.64
C ASN A 150 -22.27 -7.31 5.96
N PRO A 151 -23.00 -8.39 6.28
CA PRO A 151 -24.37 -8.54 5.84
C PRO A 151 -25.33 -7.59 6.58
N PRO A 152 -26.33 -7.01 5.88
CA PRO A 152 -27.21 -5.96 6.43
C PRO A 152 -28.04 -6.42 7.64
N ARG A 153 -28.24 -7.72 7.82
CA ARG A 153 -28.98 -8.28 8.96
C ARG A 153 -28.34 -7.98 10.31
N PHE A 154 -27.02 -7.75 10.34
CA PHE A 154 -26.26 -7.55 11.57
C PHE A 154 -25.90 -6.10 11.82
N ASP A 155 -26.30 -5.16 10.96
CA ASP A 155 -25.96 -3.75 11.12
C ASP A 155 -26.46 -3.19 12.45
N ILE A 156 -27.66 -3.60 12.88
CA ILE A 156 -28.22 -3.19 14.18
C ILE A 156 -27.32 -3.64 15.34
N ARG A 157 -26.68 -4.81 15.23
CA ARG A 157 -25.81 -5.35 16.28
C ARG A 157 -24.51 -4.56 16.42
N PHE A 158 -23.89 -4.20 15.29
CA PHE A 158 -22.58 -3.53 15.28
C PHE A 158 -22.67 -2.01 15.36
N PHE A 159 -23.70 -1.41 14.76
CA PHE A 159 -23.77 0.04 14.55
C PHE A 159 -24.87 0.75 15.35
N SER A 160 -25.63 0.04 16.19
CA SER A 160 -26.59 0.70 17.08
C SER A 160 -25.92 1.20 18.37
N ARG A 161 -26.10 2.48 18.68
CA ARG A 161 -25.63 3.09 19.93
C ARG A 161 -26.49 2.71 21.14
N ALA A 162 -27.73 2.29 20.89
CA ALA A 162 -28.68 1.87 21.92
C ALA A 162 -28.51 0.38 22.28
N LYS A 163 -27.29 -0.03 22.67
CA LYS A 163 -26.95 -1.40 23.09
C LYS A 163 -27.88 -1.92 24.21
N GLU A 164 -28.43 -1.01 25.02
CA GLU A 164 -29.19 -1.35 26.24
C GLU A 164 -30.72 -1.43 26.04
N ALA A 165 -31.31 -0.61 25.16
CA ALA A 165 -32.77 -0.51 25.03
C ALA A 165 -33.44 -1.71 24.34
N ARG A 166 -32.68 -2.51 23.58
CA ARG A 166 -33.21 -3.60 22.73
C ARG A 166 -32.69 -5.00 23.05
N ALA A 167 -31.92 -5.17 24.12
CA ALA A 167 -31.47 -6.48 24.62
C ALA A 167 -32.62 -7.50 24.86
N LYS A 168 -33.88 -7.03 24.90
CA LYS A 168 -35.09 -7.87 25.02
C LYS A 168 -35.53 -8.58 23.73
N ARG A 169 -35.05 -8.19 22.54
CA ARG A 169 -35.33 -8.95 21.30
C ARG A 169 -34.13 -9.87 21.04
N ARG A 170 -34.36 -11.19 21.08
CA ARG A 170 -33.35 -12.23 20.84
C ARG A 170 -32.55 -11.88 19.59
N ASP A 171 -31.33 -11.39 19.78
CA ASP A 171 -30.33 -11.31 18.72
C ASP A 171 -30.04 -12.76 18.30
N THR A 172 -30.66 -13.19 17.21
CA THR A 172 -30.30 -14.46 16.60
C THR A 172 -28.99 -14.22 15.87
N GLY A 173 -27.90 -14.22 16.63
CA GLY A 173 -26.55 -14.19 16.13
C GLY A 173 -26.35 -15.27 15.07
N ARG A 174 -25.27 -15.13 14.31
CA ARG A 174 -24.95 -16.04 13.22
C ARG A 174 -24.83 -17.48 13.73
N ARG A 175 -25.78 -18.35 13.37
CA ARG A 175 -25.83 -19.75 13.85
C ARG A 175 -24.73 -20.65 13.29
N LYS A 176 -24.00 -20.22 12.25
CA LYS A 176 -22.93 -20.99 11.59
C LYS A 176 -21.81 -20.06 11.09
N MET A 177 -20.57 -20.36 11.47
CA MET A 177 -19.38 -19.69 10.94
C MET A 177 -19.26 -19.86 9.42
N LEU A 178 -18.68 -18.88 8.73
CA LEU A 178 -18.33 -19.04 7.32
C LEU A 178 -17.19 -20.02 7.18
N LYS A 179 -17.30 -20.92 6.21
CA LYS A 179 -16.20 -21.79 5.82
C LYS A 179 -15.16 -21.09 4.94
N ILE A 180 -15.54 -19.95 4.35
CA ILE A 180 -14.72 -19.19 3.41
C ILE A 180 -14.68 -17.74 3.88
N ASN A 181 -13.48 -17.17 3.96
CA ASN A 181 -13.30 -15.77 4.32
C ASN A 181 -13.95 -14.89 3.24
N PRO A 182 -14.93 -14.04 3.58
CA PRO A 182 -15.63 -13.20 2.60
C PRO A 182 -14.68 -12.20 1.92
N ARG A 183 -13.53 -11.91 2.54
CA ARG A 183 -12.46 -11.07 2.00
C ARG A 183 -11.72 -11.70 0.81
N LEU A 184 -11.77 -13.03 0.66
CA LEU A 184 -11.20 -13.73 -0.50
C LEU A 184 -12.13 -13.68 -1.72
N LEU A 185 -13.37 -13.22 -1.53
CA LEU A 185 -14.35 -13.03 -2.60
C LEU A 185 -14.36 -11.56 -3.04
N ALA A 186 -14.90 -11.33 -4.23
CA ALA A 186 -15.18 -9.98 -4.71
C ALA A 186 -16.13 -9.26 -3.73
N ALA A 187 -15.83 -7.98 -3.48
CA ALA A 187 -16.61 -7.12 -2.61
C ALA A 187 -18.09 -7.09 -3.06
N PRO A 188 -19.04 -7.52 -2.21
CA PRO A 188 -20.45 -7.50 -2.55
C PRO A 188 -20.97 -6.05 -2.65
N ALA A 189 -22.00 -5.87 -3.47
CA ALA A 189 -22.60 -4.56 -3.66
C ALA A 189 -23.46 -4.16 -2.44
N PHE A 190 -23.48 -2.87 -2.13
CA PHE A 190 -24.25 -2.30 -1.02
C PHE A 190 -25.04 -1.05 -1.47
N ASP A 191 -25.96 -0.64 -0.61
CA ASP A 191 -26.83 0.51 -0.83
C ASP A 191 -26.21 1.78 -0.26
N LEU A 192 -26.37 2.89 -0.97
CA LEU A 192 -25.80 4.17 -0.54
C LEU A 192 -26.31 4.58 0.84
N GLU A 193 -27.61 4.46 1.08
CA GLU A 193 -28.25 4.79 2.35
C GLU A 193 -27.67 4.00 3.51
N ARG A 194 -27.39 2.71 3.28
CA ARG A 194 -26.78 1.83 4.28
C ARG A 194 -25.37 2.27 4.63
N MET A 195 -24.55 2.61 3.62
CA MET A 195 -23.21 3.14 3.84
C MET A 195 -23.25 4.46 4.63
N LEU A 196 -24.18 5.36 4.30
CA LEU A 196 -24.36 6.63 5.02
C LEU A 196 -24.80 6.40 6.47
N ALA A 197 -25.69 5.45 6.72
CA ALA A 197 -26.08 5.08 8.08
C ALA A 197 -24.90 4.54 8.90
N ILE A 198 -24.07 3.67 8.30
CA ILE A 198 -22.85 3.15 8.93
C ILE A 198 -21.84 4.29 9.16
N LEU A 199 -21.68 5.19 8.19
CA LEU A 199 -20.81 6.36 8.30
C LEU A 199 -21.16 7.20 9.52
N HIS A 200 -22.44 7.53 9.72
CA HIS A 200 -22.88 8.29 10.88
C HIS A 200 -22.75 7.53 12.21
N ALA A 201 -22.75 6.19 12.18
CA ALA A 201 -22.54 5.37 13.37
C ALA A 201 -21.08 5.28 13.80
N ILE A 202 -20.14 5.25 12.83
CA ILE A 202 -18.69 5.18 13.11
C ILE A 202 -18.04 6.56 13.25
N ALA A 203 -18.65 7.61 12.67
CA ALA A 203 -18.15 8.96 12.79
C ALA A 203 -18.38 9.51 14.21
N PRO A 204 -17.40 10.25 14.78
CA PRO A 204 -17.58 10.90 16.07
C PRO A 204 -18.75 11.88 15.98
N SER A 205 -19.81 11.58 16.72
CA SER A 205 -21.08 12.30 16.58
C SER A 205 -21.02 13.60 17.36
N THR A 206 -21.15 14.72 16.65
CA THR A 206 -21.29 16.07 17.21
C THR A 206 -22.51 16.23 18.13
N SER A 207 -23.46 15.27 18.11
CA SER A 207 -24.76 15.37 18.79
C SER A 207 -24.83 14.80 20.20
N THR A 208 -23.79 14.14 20.72
CA THR A 208 -23.76 13.83 22.15
C THR A 208 -23.41 15.13 22.88
N GLY A 209 -24.41 15.83 23.40
CA GLY A 209 -24.30 17.13 24.09
C GLY A 209 -23.51 17.07 25.40
N MET A 210 -22.29 16.56 25.35
CA MET A 210 -21.32 16.61 26.41
C MET A 210 -20.15 17.42 25.84
N PHE A 211 -20.04 18.64 26.35
CA PHE A 211 -18.89 19.52 26.24
C PHE A 211 -17.60 18.69 26.46
N THR A 212 -16.97 18.27 25.37
CA THR A 212 -15.63 17.69 25.36
C THR A 212 -14.70 18.73 24.74
N ASP A 213 -13.63 19.08 25.46
CA ASP A 213 -12.71 20.19 25.20
C ASP A 213 -11.91 20.13 23.87
N GLU A 214 -12.27 19.25 22.93
CA GLU A 214 -11.54 19.01 21.68
C GLU A 214 -12.44 19.18 20.44
N PRO A 215 -12.75 20.43 20.03
CA PRO A 215 -13.63 20.74 18.89
C PRO A 215 -13.07 20.34 17.52
N GLU A 216 -11.79 19.97 17.42
CA GLU A 216 -11.11 19.69 16.15
C GLU A 216 -11.44 18.31 15.54
N LYS A 217 -12.06 17.40 16.32
CA LYS A 217 -12.46 16.06 15.84
C LYS A 217 -13.97 15.90 15.58
N ALA A 218 -14.75 16.98 15.62
CA ALA A 218 -16.17 16.92 15.29
C ALA A 218 -16.33 16.66 13.77
N PHE A 219 -17.13 15.65 13.40
CA PHE A 219 -17.39 15.35 12.00
C PHE A 219 -18.20 16.50 11.37
N PRO A 220 -17.68 17.22 10.35
CA PRO A 220 -18.38 18.35 9.77
C PRO A 220 -19.67 17.90 9.09
N SER A 221 -20.74 18.66 9.31
CA SER A 221 -22.09 18.30 8.89
C SER A 221 -22.26 18.30 7.37
N ASN A 222 -22.63 17.14 6.82
CA ASN A 222 -23.47 16.81 5.64
C ASN A 222 -23.32 17.52 4.27
N VAL A 223 -22.87 18.78 4.17
CA VAL A 223 -22.96 19.56 2.92
C VAL A 223 -22.01 19.04 1.83
N ASP A 224 -20.88 18.43 2.21
CA ASP A 224 -19.86 17.97 1.25
C ASP A 224 -19.79 16.44 1.05
N ILE A 225 -20.67 15.65 1.67
CA ILE A 225 -20.61 14.17 1.57
C ILE A 225 -20.76 13.71 0.10
N GLY A 226 -21.72 14.29 -0.63
CA GLY A 226 -21.97 13.93 -2.03
C GLY A 226 -20.78 14.24 -2.94
N ALA A 227 -20.14 15.40 -2.75
CA ALA A 227 -18.94 15.80 -3.48
C ALA A 227 -17.78 14.84 -3.21
N GLN A 228 -17.57 14.45 -1.95
CA GLN A 228 -16.52 13.50 -1.59
C GLN A 228 -16.77 12.10 -2.15
N ILE A 229 -18.02 11.64 -2.16
CA ILE A 229 -18.37 10.37 -2.82
C ILE A 229 -18.08 10.45 -4.32
N ALA A 230 -18.40 11.57 -4.97
CA ALA A 230 -18.08 11.78 -6.38
C ALA A 230 -16.56 11.71 -6.63
N THR A 231 -15.76 12.41 -5.81
CA THR A 231 -14.29 12.35 -5.88
C THR A 231 -13.77 10.92 -5.66
N LEU A 232 -14.29 10.19 -4.66
CA LEU A 232 -13.91 8.80 -4.40
C LEU A 232 -14.30 7.85 -5.54
N THR A 233 -15.38 8.16 -6.28
CA THR A 233 -15.72 7.43 -7.50
C THR A 233 -14.79 7.72 -8.66
N GLU A 234 -14.37 8.97 -8.83
CA GLU A 234 -13.40 9.36 -9.85
C GLU A 234 -12.03 8.72 -9.59
N LEU A 235 -11.63 8.64 -8.31
CA LEU A 235 -10.43 7.92 -7.86
C LEU A 235 -10.58 6.38 -7.94
N ARG A 236 -11.74 5.87 -8.34
CA ARG A 236 -12.08 4.43 -8.42
C ARG A 236 -11.87 3.66 -7.12
N LEU A 237 -11.92 4.34 -5.97
CA LEU A 237 -11.92 3.69 -4.66
C LEU A 237 -13.31 3.14 -4.33
N ILE A 238 -14.35 3.82 -4.81
CA ILE A 238 -15.73 3.35 -4.78
C ILE A 238 -16.22 3.29 -6.23
N THR A 239 -16.96 2.24 -6.60
CA THR A 239 -17.48 2.06 -7.96
C THR A 239 -18.99 1.82 -7.92
N ARG A 240 -19.69 2.31 -8.95
CA ARG A 240 -21.12 2.02 -9.14
C ARG A 240 -21.26 0.77 -9.98
N THR A 241 -22.21 -0.09 -9.65
CA THR A 241 -22.47 -1.30 -10.45
C THR A 241 -23.32 -1.04 -11.67
N SER A 242 -24.08 0.06 -11.66
CA SER A 242 -24.96 0.48 -12.75
C SER A 242 -24.58 1.89 -13.21
N SER A 243 -24.87 2.18 -14.47
CA SER A 243 -24.73 3.51 -15.07
C SER A 243 -25.93 4.42 -14.82
N SER A 244 -26.82 4.03 -13.90
CA SER A 244 -27.98 4.82 -13.48
C SER A 244 -27.57 6.04 -12.65
N ASP A 245 -28.54 6.93 -12.44
CA ASP A 245 -28.37 8.11 -11.61
C ASP A 245 -27.79 7.73 -10.23
N PRO A 246 -26.69 8.37 -9.76
CA PRO A 246 -26.12 8.15 -8.43
C PRO A 246 -27.12 8.23 -7.28
N LEU A 247 -28.17 9.05 -7.41
CA LEU A 247 -29.18 9.25 -6.38
C LEU A 247 -30.33 8.24 -6.46
N ASP A 248 -30.38 7.40 -7.49
CA ASP A 248 -31.41 6.37 -7.61
C ASP A 248 -31.20 5.26 -6.59
N SER A 249 -32.28 4.89 -5.89
CA SER A 249 -32.35 3.76 -4.94
C SER A 249 -31.95 2.40 -5.56
N ARG A 250 -32.06 2.25 -6.88
CA ARG A 250 -31.63 1.04 -7.60
C ARG A 250 -30.11 0.96 -7.78
N THR A 251 -29.40 2.08 -7.65
CA THR A 251 -27.96 2.15 -7.84
C THR A 251 -27.25 1.46 -6.68
N ARG A 252 -26.55 0.35 -6.98
CA ARG A 252 -25.69 -0.33 -6.00
C ARG A 252 -24.25 0.12 -6.16
N TRP A 253 -23.54 0.10 -5.03
CA TRP A 253 -22.17 0.58 -4.90
C TRP A 253 -21.25 -0.56 -4.47
N ARG A 254 -19.98 -0.51 -4.85
CA ARG A 254 -18.94 -1.48 -4.48
C ARG A 254 -17.69 -0.75 -4.06
N ILE A 255 -17.03 -1.28 -3.03
CA ILE A 255 -15.69 -0.81 -2.64
C ILE A 255 -14.64 -1.49 -3.52
N ASN A 256 -13.66 -0.72 -3.98
CA ASN A 256 -12.50 -1.19 -4.72
C ASN A 256 -11.23 -0.81 -3.95
N ALA A 257 -11.15 -1.29 -2.72
CA ALA A 257 -10.04 -1.07 -1.81
C ALA A 257 -9.64 -2.39 -1.15
N SER A 258 -8.34 -2.64 -1.06
CA SER A 258 -7.82 -3.83 -0.37
C SER A 258 -7.92 -3.67 1.14
N TRP A 259 -8.00 -4.80 1.87
CA TRP A 259 -8.01 -4.80 3.33
C TRP A 259 -6.81 -4.03 3.90
N ASN A 260 -5.60 -4.28 3.39
CA ASN A 260 -4.38 -3.63 3.88
C ASN A 260 -4.44 -2.10 3.75
N LEU A 261 -5.09 -1.58 2.72
CA LEU A 261 -5.28 -0.14 2.53
C LEU A 261 -6.26 0.41 3.56
N VAL A 262 -7.41 -0.26 3.72
CA VAL A 262 -8.45 0.18 4.66
C VAL A 262 -7.99 0.06 6.12
N GLU A 263 -7.21 -0.96 6.46
CA GLU A 263 -6.60 -1.13 7.77
C GLU A 263 -5.62 0.02 8.10
N LYS A 264 -4.79 0.42 7.14
CA LYS A 264 -3.89 1.58 7.29
C LYS A 264 -4.67 2.87 7.55
N ILE A 265 -5.70 3.14 6.74
CA ILE A 265 -6.58 4.31 6.89
C ILE A 265 -7.26 4.29 8.26
N SER A 266 -7.72 3.12 8.71
CA SER A 266 -8.39 2.96 10.00
C SER A 266 -7.47 3.29 11.18
N LYS A 267 -6.23 2.82 11.14
CA LYS A 267 -5.21 3.12 12.15
C LYS A 267 -4.88 4.61 12.21
N GLU A 268 -4.90 5.28 11.06
CA GLU A 268 -4.66 6.73 10.99
C GLU A 268 -5.80 7.54 11.62
N ILE A 269 -7.05 7.14 11.40
CA ILE A 269 -8.22 7.78 12.02
C ILE A 269 -8.38 7.38 13.49
N GLY A 270 -7.81 6.24 13.90
CA GLY A 270 -7.96 5.68 15.23
C GLY A 270 -9.25 4.88 15.43
N ILE A 271 -9.75 4.23 14.37
CA ILE A 271 -10.90 3.32 14.45
C ILE A 271 -10.39 1.87 14.48
N ASP A 272 -10.96 1.03 15.33
CA ASP A 272 -10.70 -0.41 15.33
C ASP A 272 -11.72 -1.15 14.46
N LEU A 273 -11.41 -1.34 13.17
CA LEU A 273 -12.30 -2.03 12.22
C LEU A 273 -12.63 -3.48 12.61
N TYR A 274 -11.76 -4.13 13.38
CA TYR A 274 -11.96 -5.50 13.85
C TYR A 274 -13.18 -5.63 14.77
N GLU A 275 -13.54 -4.60 15.54
CA GLU A 275 -14.75 -4.62 16.39
C GLU A 275 -16.02 -4.64 15.53
N PHE A 276 -15.97 -3.99 14.37
CA PHE A 276 -17.12 -3.81 13.50
C PHE A 276 -17.26 -4.91 12.43
N LEU A 277 -16.23 -5.72 12.17
CA LEU A 277 -16.28 -6.77 11.16
C LEU A 277 -16.77 -8.10 11.74
N MET A 278 -17.59 -8.79 10.94
CA MET A 278 -17.92 -10.19 11.20
C MET A 278 -16.87 -11.11 10.56
N GLU A 279 -15.92 -11.58 11.35
CA GLU A 279 -15.09 -12.76 11.04
C GLU A 279 -15.76 -14.05 11.54
#